data_AF-A0A1A8Y2F2-F1
#
_entry.id   AF-A0A1A8Y2F2-F1
#
_cell.length_a   1.000
_cell.length_b   1.000
_cell.length_c   1.000
_cell.angle_alpha   90.00
_cell.angle_beta   90.00
_cell.angle_gamma   90.00
#
_symmetry.space_group_name_H-M   'P 1'
#
loop_
_entity.id
_entity.type
_entity.pdbx_description
1 polymer ?
#
loop_
_entity_poly.entity_id
_entity_poly.type
_entity_poly.pdbx_seq_one_letter_code
_entity_poly.pdbx_strand_id
1 'polypeptide(L)'
;MALTQAEVTKNLHRLAPYNKDRVEKLHDIERQAFARFRGQFDELEAALGMLHLGDHVGWKPLVLIHNKRTIRKYEAILGIEIREFFPPEGPSAERSLGYSLAKKIGNFWKAVSGEIKSDELKAQRREIA
;
A
#
# COMPACT_ATOMS: atom_id res chain seq x y z
N MET A 1 8.20 -16.37 10.77
CA MET A 1 9.66 -16.61 10.73
C MET A 1 10.36 -15.28 10.80
N ALA A 2 11.41 -15.15 11.60
CA ALA A 2 12.25 -13.96 11.62
C ALA A 2 13.07 -13.90 10.33
N LEU A 3 13.26 -12.70 9.78
CA LEU A 3 14.11 -12.48 8.62
C LEU A 3 15.58 -12.69 8.99
N THR A 4 16.35 -13.24 8.05
CA THR A 4 17.82 -13.25 8.13
C THR A 4 18.38 -11.85 7.93
N GLN A 5 19.61 -11.61 8.40
CA GLN A 5 20.27 -10.31 8.22
C GLN A 5 20.43 -9.94 6.75
N ALA A 6 20.67 -10.92 5.87
CA ALA A 6 20.77 -10.71 4.43
C ALA A 6 19.44 -10.21 3.82
N GLU A 7 18.31 -10.76 4.27
CA GLU A 7 16.98 -10.31 3.84
C GLU A 7 16.66 -8.91 4.34
N VAL A 8 17.07 -8.57 5.58
CA VAL A 8 16.93 -7.21 6.11
C VAL A 8 17.73 -6.22 5.28
N THR A 9 19.01 -6.50 4.99
CA THR A 9 19.85 -5.65 4.14
C THR A 9 19.23 -5.46 2.75
N LYS A 10 18.74 -6.54 2.13
CA LYS A 10 18.03 -6.48 0.84
C LYS A 10 16.78 -5.57 0.92
N ASN A 11 16.03 -5.63 2.01
CA ASN A 11 14.84 -4.81 2.21
C ASN A 11 15.20 -3.33 2.43
N LEU A 12 16.29 -3.04 3.14
CA LEU A 12 16.78 -1.67 3.33
C LEU A 12 17.10 -0.98 2.00
N HIS A 13 17.71 -1.69 1.06
CA HIS A 13 17.96 -1.17 -0.29
C HIS A 13 16.68 -0.95 -1.12
N ARG A 14 15.52 -1.44 -0.67
CA ARG A 14 14.20 -1.30 -1.31
C ARG A 14 13.26 -0.35 -0.56
N LEU A 15 13.79 0.41 0.40
CA LEU A 15 13.02 1.50 0.98
C LEU A 15 12.79 2.59 -0.08
N ALA A 16 11.68 3.30 0.07
CA ALA A 16 11.40 4.42 -0.80
C ALA A 16 12.43 5.51 -0.52
N PRO A 17 13.12 6.04 -1.55
CA PRO A 17 14.04 7.13 -1.34
C PRO A 17 13.24 8.41 -1.03
N TYR A 18 13.54 9.05 0.09
CA TYR A 18 12.95 10.35 0.44
C TYR A 18 14.00 11.45 0.34
N ASN A 19 13.63 12.54 -0.35
CA ASN A 19 14.31 13.83 -0.21
C ASN A 19 13.64 14.64 0.90
N LYS A 20 14.24 15.78 1.27
CA LYS A 20 13.73 16.64 2.36
C LYS A 20 12.28 17.08 2.09
N ASP A 21 12.00 17.57 0.89
CA ASP A 21 10.67 18.04 0.50
C ASP A 21 9.60 16.95 0.64
N ARG A 22 9.91 15.70 0.29
CA ARG A 22 8.97 14.58 0.44
C ARG A 22 8.72 14.25 1.91
N VAL A 23 9.77 14.23 2.74
CA VAL A 23 9.63 14.01 4.19
C VAL A 23 8.74 15.10 4.81
N GLU A 24 9.02 16.37 4.50
CA GLU A 24 8.24 17.51 4.99
C GLU A 24 6.79 17.41 4.55
N LYS A 25 6.53 17.11 3.27
CA LYS A 25 5.17 16.94 2.75
C LYS A 25 4.39 15.83 3.46
N LEU A 26 5.02 14.67 3.68
CA LEU A 26 4.38 13.55 4.39
C LEU A 26 4.07 13.93 5.84
N HIS A 27 5.02 14.58 6.51
CA HIS A 27 4.84 15.05 7.89
C HIS A 27 3.75 16.11 8.00
N ASP A 28 3.64 17.04 7.05
CA ASP A 28 2.59 18.05 7.04
C ASP A 28 1.21 17.42 6.87
N ILE A 29 1.07 16.44 5.97
CA ILE A 29 -0.19 15.68 5.80
C ILE A 29 -0.57 14.98 7.10
N GLU A 30 0.38 14.27 7.72
CA GLU A 30 0.17 13.60 9.00
C GLU A 30 -0.32 14.58 10.08
N ARG A 31 0.35 15.72 10.22
CA ARG A 31 -0.04 16.75 11.19
C ARG A 31 -1.43 17.32 10.92
N GLN A 32 -1.77 17.58 9.66
CA GLN A 32 -3.10 18.06 9.29
C GLN A 32 -4.18 17.00 9.54
N ALA A 33 -3.89 15.73 9.28
CA ALA A 33 -4.79 14.62 9.58
C ALA A 33 -5.09 14.57 11.09
N PHE A 34 -4.06 14.58 11.95
CA PHE A 34 -4.25 14.64 13.40
C PHE A 34 -5.07 15.85 13.86
N ALA A 35 -4.76 17.04 13.34
CA ALA A 35 -5.42 18.28 13.77
C ALA A 35 -6.90 18.35 13.39
N ARG A 36 -7.28 17.73 12.27
CA ARG A 36 -8.63 17.86 11.68
C ARG A 36 -9.52 16.65 11.92
N PHE A 37 -8.93 15.49 12.25
CA PHE A 37 -9.69 14.25 12.34
C PHE A 37 -10.71 14.26 13.48
N ARG A 38 -11.90 13.76 13.18
CA ARG A 38 -12.96 13.45 14.14
C ARG A 38 -13.56 12.10 13.72
N GLY A 39 -13.54 11.13 14.63
CA GLY A 39 -14.02 9.78 14.32
C GLY A 39 -13.37 8.74 15.20
N GLN A 40 -13.41 7.49 14.76
CA GLN A 40 -12.76 6.38 15.45
C GLN A 40 -11.26 6.36 15.12
N PHE A 41 -10.40 6.28 16.14
CA PHE A 41 -8.95 6.41 15.97
C PHE A 41 -8.31 5.26 15.18
N ASP A 42 -8.95 4.09 15.11
CA ASP A 42 -8.54 2.98 14.24
C ASP A 42 -8.58 3.36 12.75
N GLU A 43 -9.53 4.21 12.35
CA GLU A 43 -9.59 4.73 10.98
C GLU A 43 -8.45 5.71 10.69
N LEU A 44 -8.09 6.56 11.67
CA LEU A 44 -6.95 7.47 11.56
C LEU A 44 -5.63 6.70 11.52
N GLU A 45 -5.45 5.73 12.41
CA GLU A 45 -4.28 4.85 12.46
C GLU A 45 -4.09 4.14 11.11
N ALA A 46 -5.15 3.55 10.56
CA ALA A 46 -5.08 2.86 9.29
C ALA A 46 -4.81 3.81 8.11
N ALA A 47 -5.36 5.03 8.12
CA ALA A 47 -5.08 6.05 7.11
C ALA A 47 -3.60 6.49 7.16
N LEU A 48 -3.05 6.74 8.35
CA LEU A 48 -1.62 7.06 8.51
C LEU A 48 -0.72 5.90 8.10
N GLY A 49 -1.11 4.66 8.40
CA GLY A 49 -0.43 3.46 7.90
C GLY A 49 -0.42 3.40 6.37
N MET A 50 -1.53 3.75 5.71
CA MET A 50 -1.59 3.86 4.25
C MET A 50 -0.65 4.96 3.71
N LEU A 51 -0.60 6.13 4.38
CA LEU A 51 0.30 7.23 4.02
C LEU A 51 1.76 6.77 4.05
N HIS A 52 2.17 6.09 5.12
CA HIS A 52 3.56 5.64 5.31
C HIS A 52 3.93 4.48 4.37
N LEU A 53 2.98 3.62 4.00
CA LEU A 53 3.23 2.54 3.06
C LEU A 53 3.27 2.98 1.59
N GLY A 54 2.54 4.06 1.24
CA GLY A 54 2.24 4.40 -0.15
C GLY A 54 3.46 4.60 -1.05
N ASP A 55 4.53 5.24 -0.58
CA ASP A 55 5.75 5.40 -1.39
C ASP A 55 6.56 4.10 -1.50
N HIS A 56 6.47 3.22 -0.49
CA HIS A 56 7.16 1.94 -0.51
C HIS A 56 6.52 0.98 -1.52
N VAL A 57 5.20 0.90 -1.54
CA VAL A 57 4.49 -0.12 -2.34
C VAL A 57 3.83 0.47 -3.60
N GLY A 58 3.48 1.74 -3.60
CA GLY A 58 2.70 2.38 -4.67
C GLY A 58 1.19 2.20 -4.52
N TRP A 59 0.40 2.97 -5.26
CA TRP A 59 -1.05 2.93 -5.11
C TRP A 59 -1.69 1.63 -5.63
N LYS A 60 -1.05 0.92 -6.58
CA LYS A 60 -1.62 -0.34 -7.12
C LYS A 60 -1.72 -1.44 -6.06
N PRO A 61 -0.69 -1.73 -5.25
CA PRO A 61 -0.85 -2.60 -4.08
C PRO A 61 -1.88 -2.08 -3.08
N LEU A 62 -1.94 -0.77 -2.80
CA LEU A 62 -2.89 -0.22 -1.83
C LEU A 62 -4.35 -0.51 -2.20
N VAL A 63 -4.72 -0.39 -3.49
CA VAL A 63 -6.08 -0.69 -3.97
C VAL A 63 -6.40 -2.20 -4.04
N LEU A 64 -5.40 -3.07 -3.88
CA LEU A 64 -5.63 -4.51 -3.67
C LEU A 64 -5.82 -4.84 -2.18
N ILE A 65 -5.14 -4.11 -1.30
CA ILE A 65 -5.21 -4.31 0.16
C ILE A 65 -6.53 -3.76 0.70
N HIS A 66 -6.97 -2.61 0.20
CA HIS A 66 -8.17 -1.91 0.67
C HIS A 66 -9.20 -1.79 -0.45
N ASN A 67 -10.47 -1.98 -0.10
CA ASN A 67 -11.57 -1.75 -1.04
C ASN A 67 -11.75 -0.25 -1.34
N LYS A 68 -12.49 0.06 -2.41
CA LYS A 68 -12.75 1.44 -2.87
C LYS A 68 -13.36 2.35 -1.80
N ARG A 69 -14.24 1.83 -0.94
CA ARG A 69 -14.88 2.62 0.14
C ARG A 69 -13.85 3.02 1.20
N THR A 70 -13.01 2.07 1.60
CA THR A 70 -11.93 2.29 2.57
C THR A 70 -10.91 3.29 2.03
N ILE A 71 -10.46 3.14 0.78
CA ILE A 71 -9.53 4.09 0.15
C ILE A 71 -10.08 5.52 0.19
N ARG A 72 -11.33 5.73 -0.24
CA ARG A 72 -11.96 7.07 -0.22
C ARG A 72 -12.03 7.67 1.17
N LYS A 73 -12.29 6.84 2.19
CA LYS A 73 -12.31 7.28 3.58
C LYS A 73 -10.92 7.75 4.01
N TYR A 74 -9.87 6.98 3.72
CA TYR A 74 -8.50 7.34 4.08
C TYR A 74 -8.00 8.55 3.30
N GLU A 75 -8.32 8.66 2.00
CA GLU A 75 -8.07 9.85 1.19
C GLU A 75 -8.70 11.11 1.81
N ALA A 76 -9.95 11.02 2.29
CA ALA A 76 -10.62 12.13 2.97
C ALA A 76 -9.97 12.50 4.30
N ILE A 77 -9.51 11.52 5.09
CA ILE A 77 -8.78 11.76 6.35
C ILE A 77 -7.44 12.46 6.09
N LEU A 78 -6.72 12.00 5.06
CA LEU A 78 -5.38 12.50 4.72
C LEU A 78 -5.41 13.77 3.85
N GLY A 79 -6.53 14.07 3.19
CA GLY A 79 -6.61 15.17 2.23
C GLY A 79 -5.75 14.98 0.98
N ILE A 80 -5.65 13.75 0.48
CA ILE A 80 -4.89 13.39 -0.74
C ILE A 80 -5.74 12.55 -1.70
N GLU A 81 -5.32 12.46 -2.96
CA GLU A 81 -5.74 11.38 -3.87
C GLU A 81 -4.57 10.42 -4.08
N ILE A 82 -4.71 9.14 -3.74
CA ILE A 82 -3.57 8.20 -3.74
C ILE A 82 -2.98 7.96 -5.13
N ARG A 83 -3.79 8.07 -6.18
CA ARG A 83 -3.37 7.82 -7.56
C ARG A 83 -2.51 8.96 -8.12
N GLU A 84 -2.71 10.17 -7.61
CA GLU A 84 -1.90 11.35 -7.94
C GLU A 84 -0.72 11.49 -6.98
N PHE A 85 -0.91 11.10 -5.72
CA PHE A 85 0.04 11.34 -4.64
C PHE A 85 1.17 10.29 -4.55
N PHE A 86 0.90 9.05 -4.95
CA PHE A 86 1.87 7.95 -4.93
C PHE A 86 2.15 7.42 -6.34
N PRO A 87 3.33 6.84 -6.59
CA PRO A 87 3.60 6.15 -7.84
C PRO A 87 2.71 4.91 -7.99
N PRO A 88 2.49 4.40 -9.23
CA PRO A 88 1.78 3.13 -9.44
C PRO A 88 2.42 1.95 -8.71
N GLU A 89 3.74 1.85 -8.76
CA GLU A 89 4.54 0.82 -8.07
C GLU A 89 5.71 1.50 -7.35
N GLY A 90 5.88 1.19 -6.06
CA GLY A 90 7.04 1.60 -5.29
C GLY A 90 8.16 0.55 -5.29
N PRO A 91 9.35 0.86 -4.75
CA PRO A 91 10.51 -0.05 -4.75
C PRO A 91 10.29 -1.37 -3.99
N SER A 92 9.28 -1.40 -3.12
CA SER A 92 8.86 -2.55 -2.33
C SER A 92 7.53 -3.16 -2.79
N ALA A 93 6.99 -2.79 -3.96
CA ALA A 93 5.69 -3.30 -4.46
C ALA A 93 5.59 -4.83 -4.48
N GLU A 94 6.67 -5.51 -4.89
CA GLU A 94 6.74 -6.99 -4.97
C GLU A 94 6.76 -7.69 -3.59
N ARG A 95 6.78 -6.93 -2.49
CA ARG A 95 6.58 -7.50 -1.14
C ARG A 95 5.10 -7.75 -0.85
N SER A 96 4.19 -7.17 -1.63
CA SER A 96 2.77 -7.53 -1.60
C SER A 96 2.54 -8.78 -2.44
N LEU A 97 2.39 -9.93 -1.78
CA LEU A 97 2.13 -11.20 -2.45
C LEU A 97 0.90 -11.12 -3.39
N GLY A 98 -0.15 -10.43 -2.94
CA GLY A 98 -1.35 -10.20 -3.75
C GLY A 98 -1.07 -9.39 -5.01
N TYR A 99 -0.19 -8.39 -4.91
CA TYR A 99 0.21 -7.60 -6.08
C TYR A 99 1.06 -8.40 -7.06
N SER A 100 2.07 -9.13 -6.57
CA SER A 100 2.93 -9.98 -7.41
C SER A 100 2.12 -11.05 -8.15
N LEU A 101 1.11 -11.65 -7.50
CA LEU A 101 0.15 -12.55 -8.14
C LEU A 101 -0.67 -11.84 -9.22
N ALA A 102 -1.29 -10.71 -8.88
CA ALA A 102 -2.12 -9.95 -9.82
C ALA A 102 -1.34 -9.48 -11.07
N LYS A 103 -0.06 -9.13 -10.90
CA LYS A 103 0.86 -8.74 -11.96
C LYS A 103 1.19 -9.91 -12.89
N LYS A 104 1.46 -11.10 -12.34
CA LYS A 104 1.75 -12.32 -13.12
C LYS A 104 0.56 -12.79 -13.96
N ILE A 105 -0.66 -12.66 -13.44
CA ILE A 105 -1.88 -13.13 -14.12
C ILE A 105 -2.33 -12.14 -15.23
N GLY A 106 -1.78 -10.93 -15.28
CA GLY A 106 -2.12 -9.91 -16.27
C GLY A 106 -3.51 -9.28 -16.10
N ASN A 107 -4.23 -9.63 -15.03
CA ASN A 107 -5.62 -9.25 -14.78
C ASN A 107 -5.77 -8.39 -13.51
N PHE A 108 -4.95 -7.34 -13.39
CA PHE A 108 -4.89 -6.49 -12.19
C PHE A 108 -6.27 -5.98 -11.74
N TRP A 109 -7.09 -5.43 -12.64
CA TRP A 109 -8.40 -4.88 -12.28
C TRP A 109 -9.41 -5.95 -11.85
N LYS A 110 -9.33 -7.17 -12.38
CA LYS A 110 -10.15 -8.30 -11.91
C LYS A 110 -9.74 -8.73 -10.50
N ALA A 111 -8.46 -8.65 -10.17
CA ALA A 111 -7.98 -8.88 -8.81
C ALA A 111 -8.52 -7.82 -7.84
N VAL A 112 -8.53 -6.55 -8.25
CA VAL A 112 -9.07 -5.42 -7.48
C VAL A 112 -10.60 -5.53 -7.29
N SER A 113 -11.34 -5.96 -8.31
CA SER A 113 -12.80 -6.12 -8.21
C SER A 113 -13.24 -7.40 -7.50
N GLY A 114 -12.30 -8.31 -7.18
CA GLY A 114 -12.61 -9.59 -6.55
C GLY A 114 -13.24 -10.62 -7.50
N GLU A 115 -13.11 -10.41 -8.82
CA GLU A 115 -13.66 -11.29 -9.85
C GLU A 115 -12.82 -12.55 -10.10
N ILE A 116 -11.62 -12.65 -9.52
CA ILE A 116 -10.80 -13.88 -9.60
C ILE A 116 -11.39 -14.93 -8.66
N LYS A 117 -11.71 -16.11 -9.20
CA LYS A 117 -12.30 -17.20 -8.42
C LYS A 117 -11.37 -17.63 -7.28
N SER A 118 -11.96 -17.94 -6.12
CA SER A 118 -11.22 -18.32 -4.91
C SER A 118 -10.30 -19.54 -5.13
N ASP A 119 -10.74 -20.50 -5.95
CA ASP A 119 -10.00 -21.75 -6.18
C ASP A 119 -8.76 -21.52 -7.04
N GLU A 120 -8.83 -20.62 -8.02
CA GLU A 120 -7.68 -20.15 -8.81
C GLU A 120 -6.63 -19.47 -7.92
N LEU A 121 -7.07 -18.59 -7.02
CA LEU A 121 -6.19 -17.90 -6.06
C LEU A 121 -5.53 -18.87 -5.07
N LYS A 122 -6.26 -19.89 -4.60
CA LYS A 122 -5.74 -20.90 -3.67
C LYS A 122 -4.71 -21.80 -4.34
N ALA A 123 -4.93 -22.22 -5.58
CA ALA A 123 -3.97 -23.02 -6.35
C ALA A 123 -2.66 -22.24 -6.55
N GLN A 124 -2.75 -20.97 -6.97
CA GLN A 124 -1.59 -20.14 -7.26
C GLN A 124 -0.81 -19.73 -6.00
N ARG A 125 -1.47 -19.54 -4.86
CA ARG A 125 -0.78 -19.29 -3.58
C ARG A 125 0.10 -20.47 -3.14
N ARG A 126 -0.28 -21.70 -3.48
CA ARG A 126 0.50 -22.91 -3.17
C ARG A 126 1.71 -23.10 -4.08
N GLU A 127 1.73 -22.50 -5.27
CA GLU A 127 2.88 -22.55 -6.18
C GLU A 127 3.95 -21.50 -5.85
N ILE A 128 3.59 -20.42 -5.16
CA ILE A 128 4.50 -19.32 -4.83
C ILE A 128 5.06 -19.42 -3.40
N ALA A 129 4.38 -20.14 -2.50
CA ALA A 129 4.81 -20.39 -1.12
C ALA A 129 5.79 -21.56 -1.03
#